data_AF-A0A523S982-F1
#
_entry.id   AF-A0A523S982-F1
#
_cell.length_a   1.000
_cell.length_b   1.000
_cell.length_c   1.000
_cell.angle_alpha   90.00
_cell.angle_beta   90.00
_cell.angle_gamma   90.00
#
_symmetry.space_group_name_H-M   'P 1'
#
loop_
_entity.id
_entity.type
_entity.pdbx_description
1 polymer ?
#
loop_
_entity_poly.entity_id
_entity_poly.type
_entity_poly.pdbx_seq_one_letter_code
_entity_poly.pdbx_strand_id
1 'polypeptide(L)'
;MELTTFGAVVKFALDIEAQVSSFYESAIGVATDPDLGKLLESLFHRGQKRIKTLMRVRRENVTEMILEPIAGLNSEVHKLVTVIPEGANDSVVRETAAALETKLHEFYMHAAAKIDFLSEAAYALELLADANSEAAQSLRAAI
;
A
#
# COMPACT_ATOMS: atom_id res chain seq x y z
N MET A 1 -13.05 1.71 10.75
CA MET A 1 -13.79 2.99 10.73
C MET A 1 -14.13 3.33 9.29
N GLU A 2 -15.30 3.90 9.01
CA GLU A 2 -15.64 4.30 7.64
C GLU A 2 -14.84 5.55 7.22
N LEU A 3 -14.29 5.53 6.00
CA LEU A 3 -13.49 6.62 5.43
C LEU A 3 -14.39 7.52 4.60
N THR A 4 -15.11 8.42 5.26
CA THR A 4 -16.22 9.18 4.65
C THR A 4 -15.80 10.39 3.82
N THR A 5 -14.52 10.73 3.77
CA THR A 5 -14.01 11.87 2.99
C THR A 5 -12.74 11.47 2.27
N PHE A 6 -12.45 12.13 1.15
CA PHE A 6 -11.19 11.91 0.42
C PHE A 6 -9.96 12.11 1.33
N GLY A 7 -10.02 13.08 2.24
CA GLY A 7 -8.98 13.27 3.25
C GLY A 7 -8.79 12.11 4.21
N ALA A 8 -9.89 11.49 4.65
CA ALA A 8 -9.81 10.29 5.47
C ALA A 8 -9.19 9.13 4.68
N VAL A 9 -9.54 8.97 3.40
CA VAL A 9 -8.96 7.95 2.51
C VAL A 9 -7.45 8.14 2.35
N VAL A 10 -7.01 9.33 1.98
CA VAL A 10 -5.57 9.58 1.77
C VAL A 10 -4.80 9.50 3.09
N LYS A 11 -5.37 9.97 4.21
CA LYS A 11 -4.75 9.80 5.52
C LYS A 11 -4.55 8.32 5.85
N PHE A 12 -5.60 7.50 5.68
CA PHE A 12 -5.50 6.08 5.92
C PHE A 12 -4.47 5.41 4.99
N ALA A 13 -4.44 5.78 3.70
CA ALA A 13 -3.43 5.31 2.75
C ALA A 13 -1.99 5.62 3.22
N LEU A 14 -1.76 6.84 3.72
CA LEU A 14 -0.45 7.22 4.27
C LEU A 14 -0.11 6.42 5.54
N ASP A 15 -1.08 6.19 6.42
CA ASP A 15 -0.89 5.44 7.65
C ASP A 15 -0.51 3.97 7.37
N ILE A 16 -1.14 3.33 6.37
CA ILE A 16 -0.81 1.95 5.99
C ILE A 16 0.53 1.86 5.24
N GLU A 17 0.87 2.83 4.40
CA GLU A 17 2.18 2.86 3.71
C GLU A 17 3.35 3.08 4.69
N ALA A 18 3.13 3.86 5.76
CA ALA A 18 4.10 4.00 6.83
C ALA A 18 4.34 2.66 7.54
N GLN A 19 3.27 1.92 7.87
CA GLN A 19 3.38 0.58 8.47
C GLN A 19 4.10 -0.42 7.54
N VAL A 20 3.80 -0.39 6.25
CA VAL A 20 4.46 -1.25 5.24
C VAL A 20 5.93 -0.88 5.08
N SER A 21 6.26 0.41 5.12
CA SER A 21 7.65 0.86 5.08
C SER A 21 8.44 0.33 6.28
N SER A 22 7.88 0.41 7.49
CA SER A 22 8.50 -0.16 8.69
C SER A 22 8.62 -1.69 8.64
N PHE A 23 7.65 -2.38 8.04
CA PHE A 23 7.76 -3.81 7.76
C PHE A 23 8.96 -4.10 6.86
N TYR A 24 9.08 -3.42 5.72
CA TYR A 24 10.18 -3.68 4.79
C TYR A 24 11.54 -3.36 5.39
N GLU A 25 11.66 -2.28 6.15
CA GLU A 25 12.89 -1.96 6.88
C GLU A 25 13.31 -3.10 7.83
N SER A 26 12.35 -3.65 8.56
CA SER A 26 12.58 -4.80 9.45
C SER A 26 12.89 -6.08 8.66
N ALA A 27 12.18 -6.32 7.55
CA ALA A 27 12.33 -7.51 6.72
C ALA A 27 13.71 -7.58 6.05
N ILE A 28 14.25 -6.44 5.60
CA ILE A 28 15.60 -6.36 5.04
C ILE A 28 16.65 -6.77 6.08
N GLY A 29 16.46 -6.41 7.35
CA GLY A 29 17.39 -6.78 8.43
C GLY A 29 17.34 -8.26 8.84
N VAL A 30 16.25 -8.97 8.53
CA VAL A 30 16.05 -10.39 8.87
C VAL A 30 16.34 -11.32 7.69
N ALA A 31 16.23 -10.82 6.46
CA ALA A 31 16.43 -11.63 5.25
C ALA A 31 17.84 -12.21 5.17
N THR A 32 17.93 -13.52 4.94
CA THR A 32 19.22 -14.22 4.79
C THR A 32 19.65 -14.39 3.34
N ASP A 33 18.68 -14.51 2.42
CA ASP A 33 18.87 -14.54 0.98
C ASP A 33 19.17 -13.13 0.43
N PRO A 34 20.36 -12.90 -0.17
CA PRO A 34 20.74 -11.60 -0.72
C PRO A 34 19.81 -11.10 -1.83
N ASP A 35 19.22 -11.99 -2.63
CA ASP A 35 18.35 -11.58 -3.73
C ASP A 35 16.97 -11.18 -3.21
N LEU A 36 16.46 -11.88 -2.19
CA LEU A 36 15.29 -11.43 -1.43
C LEU A 36 15.55 -10.07 -0.77
N GLY A 37 16.71 -9.88 -0.12
CA GLY A 37 17.08 -8.62 0.50
C GLY A 37 17.02 -7.43 -0.47
N LYS A 38 17.59 -7.57 -1.67
CA LYS A 38 17.52 -6.55 -2.73
C LYS A 38 16.09 -6.31 -3.22
N LEU A 39 15.29 -7.36 -3.35
CA LEU A 39 13.89 -7.23 -3.74
C LEU A 39 13.12 -6.42 -2.68
N LEU A 40 13.29 -6.75 -1.39
CA LEU A 40 12.66 -6.04 -0.29
C LEU A 40 13.10 -4.56 -0.22
N GLU A 41 14.38 -4.27 -0.44
CA GLU A 41 14.90 -2.89 -0.51
C GLU A 41 14.28 -2.11 -1.68
N SER A 42 14.14 -2.73 -2.85
CA SER A 42 13.43 -2.14 -3.99
C SER A 42 11.97 -1.82 -3.64
N LEU A 43 11.29 -2.73 -2.95
CA LEU A 43 9.90 -2.55 -2.51
C LEU A 43 9.77 -1.44 -1.45
N PHE A 44 10.71 -1.35 -0.50
CA PHE A 44 10.80 -0.24 0.45
C PHE A 44 10.87 1.10 -0.27
N HIS A 45 11.78 1.25 -1.24
CA HIS A 45 11.92 2.48 -2.01
C HIS A 45 10.69 2.78 -2.88
N ARG A 46 9.99 1.75 -3.38
CA ARG A 46 8.71 1.93 -4.07
C ARG A 46 7.65 2.48 -3.11
N GLY A 47 7.51 1.93 -1.91
CA GLY A 47 6.62 2.47 -0.86
C GLY A 47 6.89 3.95 -0.57
N GLN A 48 8.16 4.34 -0.44
CA GLN A 48 8.54 5.75 -0.26
C GLN A 48 8.10 6.64 -1.43
N LYS A 49 8.16 6.15 -2.67
CA LYS A 49 7.63 6.85 -3.85
C LYS A 49 6.10 6.95 -3.80
N ARG A 50 5.39 5.88 -3.39
CA ARG A 50 3.93 5.90 -3.22
C ARG A 50 3.48 6.95 -2.21
N ILE A 51 4.15 7.05 -1.06
CA ILE A 51 3.90 8.11 -0.05
C ILE A 51 4.02 9.50 -0.67
N LYS A 52 5.06 9.75 -1.48
CA LYS A 52 5.22 11.05 -2.18
C LYS A 52 4.08 11.31 -3.16
N THR A 53 3.66 10.29 -3.93
CA THR A 53 2.52 10.39 -4.83
C THR A 53 1.22 10.70 -4.07
N LEU A 54 0.93 10.00 -2.98
CA LEU A 54 -0.24 10.25 -2.14
C LEU A 54 -0.24 11.68 -1.57
N MET A 55 0.92 12.16 -1.11
CA MET A 55 1.06 13.53 -0.62
C MET A 55 0.84 14.57 -1.72
N ARG A 56 1.26 14.28 -2.96
CA ARG A 56 1.00 15.14 -4.12
C ARG A 56 -0.49 15.16 -4.45
N VAL A 57 -1.09 13.98 -4.62
CA VAL A 57 -2.53 13.79 -4.89
C VAL A 57 -3.38 14.54 -3.86
N ARG A 58 -3.02 14.44 -2.56
CA ARG A 58 -3.69 15.18 -1.49
C ARG A 58 -3.64 16.70 -1.67
N ARG A 59 -2.50 17.26 -2.09
CA ARG A 59 -2.33 18.71 -2.27
C ARG A 59 -3.07 19.21 -3.51
N GLU A 60 -3.04 18.43 -4.58
CA GLU A 60 -3.68 18.75 -5.85
C GLU A 60 -5.21 18.72 -5.74
N ASN A 61 -5.75 17.85 -4.86
CA ASN A 61 -7.19 17.64 -4.71
C ASN A 61 -7.75 18.23 -3.41
N VAL A 62 -7.07 19.22 -2.80
CA VAL A 62 -7.45 19.76 -1.48
C VAL A 62 -8.80 20.49 -1.53
N THR A 63 -9.10 21.14 -2.65
CA THR A 63 -10.34 21.89 -2.87
C THR A 63 -11.54 20.98 -3.09
N GLU A 64 -11.29 19.75 -3.53
CA GLU A 64 -12.26 18.73 -3.91
C GLU A 64 -12.57 17.79 -2.73
N MET A 65 -11.80 17.85 -1.63
CA MET A 65 -11.97 17.07 -0.38
C MET A 65 -13.32 17.25 0.33
N ILE A 66 -14.13 18.22 -0.10
CA ILE A 66 -15.36 18.69 0.54
C ILE A 66 -16.62 18.43 -0.29
N LEU A 67 -16.49 17.80 -1.47
CA LEU A 67 -17.60 17.74 -2.43
C LEU A 67 -18.59 16.60 -2.18
N GLU A 68 -18.11 15.36 -2.04
CA GLU A 68 -19.01 14.20 -1.84
C GLU A 68 -18.56 13.28 -0.69
N PRO A 69 -19.51 12.84 0.17
CA PRO A 69 -19.21 11.84 1.17
C PRO A 69 -18.96 10.49 0.51
N ILE A 70 -17.82 9.88 0.85
CA ILE A 70 -17.45 8.54 0.40
C ILE A 70 -18.21 7.52 1.26
N ALA A 71 -18.80 6.50 0.63
CA ALA A 71 -19.54 5.45 1.32
C ALA A 71 -19.04 4.04 0.97
N GLY A 72 -19.06 3.15 1.96
CA GLY A 72 -18.72 1.74 1.77
C GLY A 72 -17.22 1.45 1.73
N LEU A 73 -16.37 2.40 2.14
CA LEU A 73 -14.93 2.19 2.30
C LEU A 73 -14.58 2.12 3.79
N ASN A 74 -14.41 0.92 4.33
CA ASN A 74 -14.11 0.69 5.73
C ASN A 74 -12.64 0.34 5.96
N SER A 75 -11.96 1.14 6.79
CA SER A 75 -10.55 0.95 7.13
C SER A 75 -10.27 -0.39 7.83
N GLU A 76 -11.24 -0.98 8.54
CA GLU A 76 -11.03 -2.25 9.26
C GLU A 76 -10.77 -3.41 8.29
N VAL A 77 -11.44 -3.41 7.12
CA VAL A 77 -11.32 -4.45 6.09
C VAL A 77 -9.95 -4.41 5.41
N HIS A 78 -9.26 -3.27 5.53
CA HIS A 78 -7.98 -2.98 4.89
C HIS A 78 -6.83 -2.87 5.90
N LYS A 79 -7.03 -3.33 7.14
CA LYS A 79 -5.94 -3.43 8.11
C LYS A 79 -4.88 -4.41 7.61
N LEU A 80 -3.62 -4.01 7.78
CA LEU A 80 -2.46 -4.77 7.37
C LEU A 80 -1.90 -5.56 8.55
N VAL A 81 -1.34 -6.74 8.25
CA VAL A 81 -0.54 -7.52 9.19
C VAL A 81 0.92 -7.30 8.83
N THR A 82 1.59 -6.42 9.57
CA THR A 82 2.97 -5.98 9.31
C THR A 82 3.97 -6.54 10.32
N VAL A 83 3.59 -7.56 11.08
CA VAL A 83 4.44 -8.19 12.08
C VAL A 83 5.23 -9.32 11.42
N ILE A 84 6.55 -9.31 11.61
CA ILE A 84 7.42 -10.43 11.27
C ILE A 84 7.50 -11.32 12.50
N PRO A 85 7.07 -12.60 12.43
CA PRO A 85 7.22 -13.53 13.54
C PRO A 85 8.70 -13.69 13.93
N GLU A 86 8.98 -13.86 15.23
CA GLU A 86 10.33 -14.15 15.70
C GLU A 86 10.83 -15.46 15.09
N GLY A 87 12.04 -15.44 14.52
CA GLY A 87 12.60 -16.59 13.82
C GLY A 87 11.97 -16.89 12.46
N ALA A 88 11.21 -15.94 11.87
CA ALA A 88 10.72 -16.07 10.50
C ALA A 88 11.87 -16.30 9.51
N ASN A 89 11.71 -17.28 8.63
CA ASN A 89 12.62 -17.52 7.53
C ASN A 89 12.24 -16.69 6.30
N ASP A 90 13.10 -16.73 5.28
CA ASP A 90 12.91 -15.99 4.03
C ASP A 90 11.60 -16.32 3.29
N SER A 91 11.06 -17.54 3.44
CA SER A 91 9.76 -17.90 2.86
C SER A 91 8.64 -17.15 3.55
N VAL A 92 8.63 -17.14 4.89
CA VAL A 92 7.61 -16.44 5.68
C VAL A 92 7.66 -14.93 5.44
N VAL A 93 8.86 -14.35 5.37
CA VAL A 93 9.04 -12.93 5.06
C VAL A 93 8.48 -12.60 3.68
N ARG A 94 8.80 -13.42 2.67
CA ARG A 94 8.34 -13.26 1.28
C ARG A 94 6.82 -13.41 1.15
N GLU A 95 6.24 -14.43 1.76
CA GLU A 95 4.78 -14.64 1.78
C GLU A 95 4.06 -13.48 2.46
N THR A 96 4.61 -12.97 3.56
CA THR A 96 4.06 -11.80 4.26
C THR A 96 4.12 -10.56 3.38
N ALA A 97 5.27 -10.30 2.73
CA ALA A 97 5.42 -9.20 1.78
C ALA A 97 4.42 -9.31 0.62
N ALA A 98 4.23 -10.51 0.05
CA ALA A 98 3.29 -10.73 -1.05
C ALA A 98 1.84 -10.50 -0.62
N ALA A 99 1.48 -10.90 0.61
CA ALA A 99 0.17 -10.64 1.19
C ALA A 99 -0.07 -9.13 1.39
N LEU A 100 0.94 -8.40 1.89
CA LEU A 100 0.87 -6.94 2.04
C LEU A 100 0.65 -6.22 0.71
N GLU A 101 1.44 -6.56 -0.32
CA GLU A 101 1.29 -5.95 -1.65
C GLU A 101 -0.07 -6.29 -2.27
N THR A 102 -0.57 -7.51 -2.07
CA THR A 102 -1.93 -7.88 -2.50
C THR A 102 -2.99 -7.04 -1.79
N LYS A 103 -2.83 -6.81 -0.48
CA LYS A 103 -3.77 -6.02 0.30
C LYS A 103 -3.75 -4.53 -0.04
N LEU A 104 -2.57 -3.99 -0.35
CA LEU A 104 -2.43 -2.63 -0.88
C LEU A 104 -3.14 -2.50 -2.24
N HIS A 105 -2.96 -3.47 -3.14
CA HIS A 105 -3.69 -3.50 -4.41
C HIS A 105 -5.21 -3.46 -4.20
N GLU A 106 -5.74 -4.37 -3.37
CA GLU A 106 -7.18 -4.41 -3.04
C GLU A 106 -7.68 -3.09 -2.47
N PHE A 107 -6.92 -2.49 -1.55
CA PHE A 107 -7.27 -1.20 -0.96
C PHE A 107 -7.29 -0.10 -2.01
N TYR A 108 -6.26 0.03 -2.83
CA TYR A 108 -6.16 1.10 -3.81
C TYR A 108 -7.21 0.97 -4.93
N MET A 109 -7.49 -0.24 -5.42
CA MET A 109 -8.59 -0.46 -6.37
C MET A 109 -9.95 -0.11 -5.77
N HIS A 110 -10.20 -0.54 -4.53
CA HIS A 110 -11.45 -0.21 -3.86
C HIS A 110 -11.56 1.30 -3.61
N ALA A 111 -10.49 1.94 -3.15
CA ALA A 111 -10.46 3.38 -2.92
C ALA A 111 -10.70 4.15 -4.23
N ALA A 112 -10.01 3.80 -5.31
CA ALA A 112 -10.17 4.41 -6.64
C ALA A 112 -11.63 4.38 -7.11
N ALA A 113 -12.27 3.22 -7.05
CA ALA A 113 -13.67 3.05 -7.43
C ALA A 113 -14.65 3.88 -6.57
N LYS A 114 -14.25 4.24 -5.35
CA LYS A 114 -15.07 5.07 -4.43
C LYS A 114 -14.83 6.57 -4.57
N ILE A 115 -13.80 6.97 -5.32
CA ILE A 115 -13.44 8.36 -5.58
C ILE A 115 -13.40 8.66 -7.08
N ASP A 116 -14.12 7.89 -7.89
CA ASP A 116 -14.14 7.99 -9.36
C ASP A 116 -14.58 9.37 -9.87
N PHE A 117 -15.40 10.09 -9.09
CA PHE A 117 -15.74 11.49 -9.27
C PHE A 117 -14.53 12.46 -9.22
N LEU A 118 -13.41 12.02 -8.64
CA LEU A 118 -12.09 12.67 -8.69
C LEU A 118 -11.18 11.91 -9.65
N SER A 119 -11.47 11.99 -10.95
CA SER A 119 -10.89 11.09 -11.96
C SER A 119 -9.35 11.05 -11.97
N GLU A 120 -8.68 12.19 -11.75
CA GLU A 120 -7.21 12.22 -11.67
C GLU A 120 -6.67 11.51 -10.42
N ALA A 121 -7.35 11.67 -9.28
CA ALA A 121 -6.99 10.99 -8.04
C ALA A 121 -7.29 9.48 -8.11
N ALA A 122 -8.45 9.11 -8.66
CA ALA A 122 -8.82 7.71 -8.89
C ALA A 122 -7.79 7.01 -9.77
N TYR A 123 -7.45 7.61 -10.92
CA TYR A 123 -6.45 7.07 -11.83
C TYR A 123 -5.07 6.95 -11.17
N ALA A 124 -4.66 7.92 -10.35
CA ALA A 124 -3.42 7.81 -9.59
C ALA A 124 -3.43 6.61 -8.64
N LEU A 125 -4.55 6.32 -7.96
CA LEU A 125 -4.67 5.15 -7.09
C LEU A 125 -4.66 3.84 -7.88
N GLU A 126 -5.30 3.77 -9.05
CA GLU A 126 -5.25 2.59 -9.92
C GLU A 126 -3.82 2.25 -10.34
N LEU A 127 -3.04 3.25 -10.76
CA LEU A 127 -1.62 3.06 -11.10
C LEU A 127 -0.80 2.53 -9.91
N LEU A 128 -1.11 2.98 -8.69
CA LEU A 128 -0.47 2.41 -7.49
C LEU A 128 -0.88 0.95 -7.30
N ALA A 129 -2.18 0.64 -7.45
CA ALA A 129 -2.72 -0.69 -7.28
C ALA A 129 -2.11 -1.70 -8.27
N ASP A 130 -1.97 -1.34 -9.54
CA ASP A 130 -1.36 -2.20 -10.56
C ASP A 130 0.10 -2.51 -10.23
N ALA A 131 0.83 -1.48 -9.82
CA ALA A 131 2.21 -1.61 -9.38
C ALA A 131 2.31 -2.55 -8.16
N ASN A 132 1.36 -2.51 -7.22
CA ASN A 132 1.30 -3.43 -6.09
C ASN A 132 0.99 -4.88 -6.55
N SER A 133 0.11 -5.07 -7.53
CA SER A 133 -0.19 -6.40 -8.10
C SER A 133 1.04 -7.04 -8.74
N GLU A 134 1.79 -6.29 -9.56
CA GLU A 134 3.05 -6.73 -10.17
C GLU A 134 4.09 -7.11 -9.11
N ALA A 135 4.16 -6.34 -8.02
CA ALA A 135 5.03 -6.61 -6.89
C ALA A 135 4.71 -7.96 -6.24
N ALA A 136 3.42 -8.18 -5.95
CA ALA A 136 2.93 -9.40 -5.33
C ALA A 136 3.18 -10.63 -6.22
N GLN A 137 3.03 -10.48 -7.54
CA GLN A 137 3.38 -11.53 -8.49
C GLN A 137 4.88 -11.82 -8.51
N SER A 138 5.73 -10.78 -8.52
CA SER A 138 7.19 -10.93 -8.51
C SER A 138 7.68 -11.66 -7.25
N LEU A 139 7.11 -11.33 -6.08
CA LEU A 139 7.43 -12.00 -4.82
C LEU A 139 7.04 -13.49 -4.83
N ARG A 140 5.94 -13.84 -5.50
CA ARG A 140 5.46 -15.24 -5.63
C ARG A 140 6.20 -16.04 -6.70
N ALA A 141 6.75 -15.37 -7.72
CA ALA A 141 7.43 -16.01 -8.84
C ALA A 141 8.90 -16.36 -8.57
N ALA A 142 9.52 -15.76 -7.54
CA ALA A 142 10.93 -15.95 -7.21
C ALA A 142 11.25 -17.30 -6.52
N ILE A 143 10.67 -18.41 -7.01
CA ILE A 143 10.87 -19.79 -6.50
C ILE A 143 12.09 -20.43 -7.14
#